data_AF-X1BSL9-F1
#
_entry.id   AF-X1BSL9-F1
#
_cell.length_a   1.000
_cell.length_b   1.000
_cell.length_c   1.000
_cell.angle_alpha   90.00
_cell.angle_beta   90.00
_cell.angle_gamma   90.00
#
_symmetry.space_group_name_H-M   'P 1'
#
loop_
_entity.id
_entity.type
_entity.pdbx_description
1 polymer ?
#
loop_
_entity_poly.entity_id
_entity_poly.type
_entity_poly.pdbx_seq_one_letter_code
_entity_poly.pdbx_strand_id
1 'polypeptide(L)'
;MRKKLIPNFVMQHIQKNPQIGRKELSKVAGISEGEARFYCRVYAEMNDNIHYKSRGIALFDIQYPLQDKACMNVIEEFIEDFKPHYLVYGGDQMQFDTISSFNIRKPKLLEGKRLKAEYKGFQEDILDRFEAVAPSRCKKYFM
;
A
#
# COMPACT_ATOMS: atom_id res chain seq x y z
N MET A 1 -23.37 15.54 6.08
CA MET A 1 -22.52 15.39 4.89
C MET A 1 -22.70 16.59 3.98
N ARG A 2 -21.70 17.47 3.79
CA ARG A 2 -21.73 18.49 2.74
C ARG A 2 -21.63 17.76 1.40
N LYS A 3 -22.64 17.87 0.53
CA LYS A 3 -22.54 17.42 -0.87
C LYS A 3 -21.33 18.14 -1.48
N LYS A 4 -20.32 17.39 -1.90
CA LYS A 4 -19.15 17.92 -2.63
C LYS A 4 -19.63 18.41 -4.00
N LEU A 5 -20.20 19.60 -4.07
CA LEU A 5 -20.72 20.16 -5.31
C LEU A 5 -19.57 20.82 -6.08
N ILE A 6 -19.38 20.38 -7.32
CA ILE A 6 -18.53 21.06 -8.29
C ILE A 6 -19.33 22.27 -8.81
N PRO A 7 -18.80 23.50 -8.76
CA PRO A 7 -19.46 24.66 -9.35
C PRO A 7 -19.79 24.45 -10.83
N ASN A 8 -20.94 24.94 -11.29
CA ASN A 8 -21.41 24.71 -12.67
C ASN A 8 -20.40 25.16 -13.74
N PHE A 9 -19.71 26.28 -13.52
CA PHE A 9 -18.71 26.78 -14.47
C PHE A 9 -17.53 25.80 -14.60
N VAL A 10 -17.08 25.18 -13.51
CA VAL A 10 -16.03 24.15 -13.52
C VAL A 10 -16.54 22.87 -14.20
N MET A 11 -17.78 22.46 -13.89
CA MET A 11 -18.39 21.28 -14.48
C MET A 11 -18.46 21.37 -16.01
N GLN A 12 -18.80 22.54 -16.56
CA GLN A 12 -18.85 22.75 -18.01
C GLN A 12 -17.49 22.53 -18.70
N HIS A 13 -16.39 22.95 -18.06
CA HIS A 13 -15.05 22.73 -18.60
C HIS A 13 -14.66 21.23 -18.56
N ILE A 14 -14.93 20.57 -17.44
CA ILE A 14 -14.61 19.14 -17.28
C ILE A 14 -15.47 18.26 -18.20
N GLN A 15 -16.75 18.57 -18.40
CA GLN A 15 -17.60 17.81 -19.32
C GLN A 15 -17.18 17.96 -20.79
N LYS A 16 -16.69 19.15 -21.19
CA LYS A 16 -16.16 19.39 -22.53
C LYS A 16 -14.83 18.67 -22.79
N ASN A 17 -14.00 18.51 -21.76
CA ASN A 17 -12.75 17.76 -21.82
C ASN A 17 -12.58 16.90 -20.55
N PRO A 18 -13.10 15.66 -20.52
CA PRO A 18 -13.06 14.80 -19.33
C PRO A 18 -11.64 14.45 -18.85
N GLN A 19 -10.64 14.59 -19.71
CA GLN A 19 -9.23 14.32 -19.42
C GLN A 19 -8.44 15.60 -19.07
N ILE A 20 -9.13 16.73 -18.86
CA ILE A 20 -8.48 18.00 -18.52
C ILE A 20 -7.64 17.88 -17.25
N GLY A 21 -6.36 18.21 -17.36
CA GLY A 21 -5.44 18.21 -16.23
C GLY A 21 -5.65 19.40 -15.31
N ARG A 22 -5.27 19.29 -14.03
CA ARG A 22 -5.43 20.38 -13.03
C ARG A 22 -4.85 21.73 -13.46
N LYS A 23 -3.72 21.73 -14.17
CA LYS A 23 -3.05 22.96 -14.67
C LYS A 23 -3.89 23.66 -15.72
N GLU A 24 -4.42 22.89 -16.66
CA GLU A 24 -5.26 23.40 -17.73
C GLU A 24 -6.61 23.87 -17.18
N LEU A 25 -7.22 23.08 -16.28
CA LEU A 25 -8.48 23.45 -15.62
C LEU A 25 -8.33 24.75 -14.80
N SER A 26 -7.24 24.89 -14.05
CA SER A 26 -6.92 26.12 -13.30
C SER A 26 -6.87 27.34 -14.23
N LYS A 27 -6.22 27.21 -15.39
CA LYS A 27 -6.11 28.28 -16.39
C LYS A 27 -7.45 28.64 -17.04
N VAL A 28 -8.24 27.65 -17.48
CA VAL A 28 -9.49 27.92 -18.21
C VAL A 28 -10.64 28.35 -17.29
N ALA A 29 -10.65 27.89 -16.04
CA ALA A 29 -11.71 28.21 -15.08
C ALA A 29 -11.36 29.36 -14.13
N GLY A 30 -10.12 29.89 -14.18
CA GLY A 30 -9.67 30.99 -13.32
C GLY A 30 -9.65 30.65 -11.82
N ILE A 31 -9.35 29.39 -11.48
CA ILE A 31 -9.31 28.88 -10.09
C ILE A 31 -7.90 28.44 -9.71
N SER A 32 -7.63 28.26 -8.41
CA SER A 32 -6.33 27.74 -7.97
C SER A 32 -6.09 26.29 -8.45
N GLU A 33 -4.82 25.90 -8.61
CA GLU A 33 -4.50 24.50 -8.93
C GLU A 33 -5.00 23.51 -7.85
N GLY A 34 -5.07 23.95 -6.59
CA GLY A 34 -5.61 23.16 -5.48
C GLY A 34 -7.09 22.86 -5.64
N GLU A 35 -7.88 23.88 -5.99
CA GLU A 35 -9.30 23.74 -6.32
C GLU A 35 -9.50 22.91 -7.58
N ALA A 36 -8.71 23.15 -8.64
CA ALA A 36 -8.77 22.36 -9.86
C ALA A 36 -8.50 20.86 -9.58
N ARG A 37 -7.48 20.54 -8.76
CA ARG A 37 -7.20 19.17 -8.32
C ARG A 37 -8.39 18.58 -7.56
N PHE A 38 -8.98 19.35 -6.65
CA PHE A 38 -10.15 18.90 -5.89
C PHE A 38 -11.33 18.57 -6.82
N TYR A 39 -11.67 19.44 -7.76
CA TYR A 39 -12.80 19.24 -8.67
C TYR A 39 -12.58 18.12 -9.68
N CYS A 40 -11.38 17.99 -10.28
CA CYS A 40 -11.04 16.84 -11.13
C CYS A 40 -11.24 15.52 -10.35
N ARG A 41 -10.81 15.47 -9.08
CA ARG A 41 -11.01 14.28 -8.23
C ARG A 41 -12.49 14.01 -7.99
N VAL A 42 -13.27 15.02 -7.58
CA VAL A 42 -14.71 14.85 -7.34
C VAL A 42 -15.44 14.40 -8.61
N TYR A 43 -15.07 14.94 -9.77
CA TYR A 43 -15.68 14.55 -11.04
C TYR A 43 -15.36 13.10 -11.43
N ALA A 44 -14.10 12.67 -11.25
CA ALA A 44 -13.70 11.28 -11.45
C ALA A 44 -14.46 10.35 -10.49
N GLU A 45 -14.61 10.75 -9.21
CA GLU A 45 -15.40 10.02 -8.20
C GLU A 45 -16.88 9.89 -8.60
N MET A 46 -17.47 10.91 -9.22
CA MET A 46 -18.88 10.91 -9.62
C MET A 46 -19.18 10.06 -10.87
N ASN A 47 -18.18 9.82 -11.74
CA ASN A 47 -18.39 9.16 -13.02
C ASN A 47 -17.76 7.76 -13.09
N ASP A 48 -17.34 7.20 -11.96
CA ASP A 48 -16.53 5.96 -11.86
C ASP A 48 -15.28 5.96 -12.76
N ASN A 49 -14.91 7.12 -13.31
CA ASN A 49 -13.76 7.35 -14.19
C ASN A 49 -12.49 7.63 -13.39
N ILE A 50 -12.41 7.10 -12.18
CA ILE A 50 -11.16 7.15 -11.42
C ILE A 50 -10.25 6.07 -12.00
N HIS A 51 -9.42 6.46 -12.97
CA HIS A 51 -8.13 5.79 -13.15
C HIS A 51 -7.28 6.10 -11.91
N TYR A 52 -7.62 5.49 -10.78
CA TYR A 52 -6.65 5.33 -9.70
C TYR A 52 -5.53 4.55 -10.34
N LYS A 53 -4.39 5.20 -10.56
CA LYS A 53 -3.15 4.45 -10.76
C LYS A 53 -3.01 3.61 -9.51
N SER A 54 -3.33 2.33 -9.66
CA SER A 54 -3.04 1.30 -8.67
C SER A 54 -1.59 1.46 -8.26
N ARG A 55 -1.38 1.55 -6.95
CA ARG A 55 -0.06 1.73 -6.36
C ARG A 55 0.12 0.62 -5.34
N GLY A 56 1.24 -0.07 -5.45
CA GLY A 56 1.57 -1.18 -4.58
C GLY A 56 2.98 -1.00 -4.03
N ILE A 57 3.22 -1.62 -2.89
CA ILE A 57 4.56 -1.83 -2.36
C ILE A 57 4.79 -3.34 -2.38
N ALA A 58 5.95 -3.74 -2.90
CA ALA A 58 6.39 -5.12 -2.84
C ALA A 58 7.53 -5.22 -1.83
N LEU A 59 7.35 -6.10 -0.85
CA LEU A 59 8.26 -6.35 0.26
C LEU A 59 8.85 -7.73 0.04
N PHE A 60 10.10 -7.77 -0.41
CA PHE A 60 10.87 -9.00 -0.59
C PHE A 60 11.90 -9.11 0.53
N ASP A 61 12.23 -10.35 0.88
CA ASP A 61 13.33 -10.69 1.81
C ASP A 61 13.20 -10.08 3.22
N ILE A 62 11.97 -9.82 3.69
CA ILE A 62 11.70 -9.45 5.10
C ILE A 62 11.67 -10.69 6.00
N GLN A 63 12.75 -11.46 5.98
CA GLN A 63 12.79 -12.78 6.58
C GLN A 63 12.77 -12.75 8.10
N TYR A 64 11.79 -13.40 8.73
CA TYR A 64 11.77 -13.60 10.18
C TYR A 64 12.64 -14.79 10.62
N PRO A 65 13.46 -14.69 11.70
CA PRO A 65 13.63 -13.56 12.64
C PRO A 65 14.83 -12.64 12.30
N LEU A 66 15.29 -12.66 11.04
CA LEU A 66 16.53 -11.99 10.61
C LEU A 66 16.30 -10.56 10.09
N GLN A 67 15.06 -10.05 10.17
CA GLN A 67 14.68 -8.77 9.61
C GLN A 67 15.40 -7.59 10.30
N ASP A 68 15.87 -6.64 9.50
CA ASP A 68 16.43 -5.38 10.01
C ASP A 68 15.30 -4.50 10.57
N LYS A 69 15.27 -4.35 11.90
CA LYS A 69 14.22 -3.59 12.59
C LYS A 69 14.19 -2.10 12.21
N ALA A 70 15.33 -1.49 11.88
CA ALA A 70 15.36 -0.10 11.46
C ALA A 70 14.76 0.05 10.05
N CYS A 71 15.07 -0.88 9.14
CA CYS A 71 14.44 -0.94 7.82
C CYS A 71 12.92 -1.12 7.93
N MET A 72 12.45 -1.99 8.84
CA MET A 72 11.01 -2.19 9.09
C MET A 72 10.29 -0.90 9.49
N ASN A 73 10.89 -0.07 10.34
CA ASN A 73 10.30 1.22 10.74
C ASN A 73 10.19 2.20 9.55
N VAL A 74 11.21 2.25 8.69
CA VAL A 74 11.17 3.09 7.48
C VAL A 74 10.07 2.62 6.52
N ILE A 75 9.87 1.30 6.41
CA ILE A 75 8.77 0.73 5.61
C ILE A 75 7.42 1.15 6.18
N GLU A 76 7.24 1.14 7.51
CA GLU A 76 6.00 1.58 8.16
C GLU A 76 5.69 3.05 7.84
N GLU A 77 6.66 3.95 8.05
CA GLU A 77 6.54 5.37 7.70
C GLU A 77 6.19 5.55 6.22
N PHE A 78 6.86 4.80 5.34
CA PHE A 78 6.58 4.86 3.91
C PHE A 78 5.18 4.34 3.56
N ILE A 79 4.69 3.26 4.20
CA ILE A 79 3.31 2.77 4.01
C ILE A 79 2.31 3.83 4.47
N GLU A 80 2.58 4.51 5.59
CA GLU A 80 1.72 5.57 6.10
C GLU A 80 1.63 6.76 5.14
N ASP A 81 2.75 7.20 4.57
CA ASP A 81 2.77 8.34 3.65
C ASP A 81 2.25 7.95 2.26
N PHE A 82 2.71 6.80 1.75
CA PHE A 82 2.38 6.33 0.42
C PHE A 82 0.95 5.83 0.32
N LYS A 83 0.34 5.32 1.40
CA LYS A 83 -1.02 4.76 1.44
C LYS A 83 -1.30 3.81 0.24
N PRO A 84 -0.61 2.67 0.16
CA PRO A 84 -0.73 1.74 -0.96
C PRO A 84 -2.12 1.12 -1.08
N HIS A 85 -2.49 0.69 -2.29
CA HIS A 85 -3.66 -0.15 -2.53
C HIS A 85 -3.32 -1.64 -2.40
N TYR A 86 -2.05 -1.99 -2.55
CA TYR A 86 -1.56 -3.36 -2.54
C TYR A 86 -0.27 -3.47 -1.73
N LEU A 87 -0.20 -4.45 -0.84
CA LEU A 87 1.04 -4.94 -0.26
C LEU A 87 1.30 -6.34 -0.80
N VAL A 88 2.48 -6.55 -1.39
CA VAL A 88 2.90 -7.84 -1.91
C VAL A 88 4.05 -8.33 -1.06
N TYR A 89 3.85 -9.44 -0.37
CA TYR A 89 4.85 -10.17 0.38
C TYR A 89 5.43 -11.23 -0.53
N GLY A 90 6.63 -10.98 -1.03
CA GLY A 90 7.31 -11.90 -1.95
C GLY A 90 8.47 -12.61 -1.29
N GLY A 91 8.76 -13.80 -1.80
CA GLY A 91 9.94 -14.58 -1.43
C GLY A 91 9.80 -15.34 -0.11
N ASP A 92 10.91 -15.89 0.37
CA ASP A 92 10.93 -16.76 1.54
C ASP A 92 10.94 -15.93 2.84
N GLN A 93 9.76 -15.47 3.25
CA GLN A 93 9.64 -14.57 4.41
C GLN A 93 9.76 -15.26 5.77
N MET A 94 9.64 -16.59 5.79
CA MET A 94 9.84 -17.38 7.00
C MET A 94 10.99 -18.36 6.83
N GLN A 95 11.72 -18.57 7.91
CA GLN A 95 12.78 -19.56 7.96
C GLN A 95 12.21 -20.95 8.24
N PHE A 96 12.04 -21.77 7.20
CA PHE A 96 11.50 -23.14 7.32
C PHE A 96 12.56 -24.20 7.67
N ASP A 97 13.65 -23.79 8.34
CA ASP A 97 14.74 -24.71 8.67
C ASP A 97 14.29 -25.90 9.50
N THR A 98 13.24 -25.73 10.33
CA THR A 98 12.65 -26.79 11.17
C THR A 98 12.08 -27.96 10.40
N ILE A 99 11.65 -27.74 9.17
CA ILE A 99 11.02 -28.75 8.31
C ILE A 99 11.85 -29.01 7.05
N SER A 100 13.00 -28.36 6.91
CA SER A 100 13.90 -28.52 5.77
C SER A 100 14.55 -29.90 5.78
N SER A 101 14.35 -30.66 4.72
CA SER A 101 14.96 -31.98 4.53
C SER A 101 16.50 -31.94 4.51
N PHE A 102 17.07 -30.80 4.09
CA PHE A 102 18.51 -30.55 4.11
C PHE A 102 19.11 -30.48 5.52
N ASN A 103 18.28 -30.22 6.53
CA ASN A 103 18.71 -30.08 7.93
C ASN A 103 18.45 -31.34 8.78
N ILE A 104 17.86 -32.40 8.22
CA ILE A 104 17.51 -33.64 8.95
C ILE A 104 18.71 -34.26 9.70
N ARG A 105 19.92 -34.13 9.14
CA ARG A 105 21.17 -34.66 9.74
C ARG A 105 21.98 -33.63 10.50
N LYS A 106 21.45 -32.42 10.70
CA LYS A 106 22.12 -31.29 11.36
C LYS A 106 21.35 -30.84 12.61
N PRO A 107 21.23 -31.70 13.64
CA PRO A 107 20.33 -31.49 14.78
C PRO A 107 20.58 -30.18 15.55
N LYS A 108 21.83 -29.68 15.61
CA LYS A 108 22.15 -28.39 16.25
C LYS A 108 21.49 -27.17 15.55
N LEU A 109 21.13 -27.28 14.27
CA LEU A 109 20.48 -26.17 13.54
C LEU A 109 18.99 -26.02 13.87
N LEU A 110 18.42 -26.98 14.60
CA LEU A 110 16.99 -27.04 14.96
C LEU A 110 16.74 -26.69 16.43
N GLU A 111 17.79 -26.45 17.20
CA GLU A 111 17.69 -26.08 18.61
C GLU A 111 17.06 -24.68 18.73
N GLY A 112 16.02 -24.55 19.54
CA GLY A 112 15.24 -23.31 19.69
C GLY A 112 14.27 -22.99 18.54
N LYS A 113 14.42 -23.61 17.36
CA LYS A 113 13.50 -23.38 16.24
C LYS A 113 12.23 -24.20 16.38
N ARG A 114 11.08 -23.53 16.38
CA ARG A 114 9.77 -24.16 16.52
C ARG A 114 8.82 -23.50 15.53
N LEU A 115 8.34 -24.28 14.56
CA LEU A 115 7.49 -23.79 13.49
C LEU A 115 6.32 -22.93 14.00
N LYS A 116 5.65 -23.37 15.07
CA LYS A 116 4.56 -22.61 15.70
C LYS A 116 5.01 -21.26 16.26
N ALA A 117 6.18 -21.20 16.88
CA ALA A 117 6.73 -19.97 17.43
C ALA A 117 7.22 -19.03 16.32
N GLU A 118 7.82 -19.58 15.25
CA GLU A 118 8.26 -18.82 14.08
C GLU A 118 7.06 -18.21 13.33
N TYR A 119 6.00 -18.98 13.12
CA TYR A 119 4.74 -18.46 12.58
C TYR A 119 4.16 -17.34 13.43
N LYS A 120 4.13 -17.52 14.75
CA LYS A 120 3.60 -16.52 15.68
C LYS A 120 4.44 -15.24 15.62
N GLY A 121 5.76 -15.37 15.66
CA GLY A 121 6.67 -14.24 15.54
C GLY A 121 6.56 -13.52 14.20
N PHE A 122 6.44 -14.24 13.09
CA PHE A 122 6.20 -13.63 11.78
C PHE A 122 4.88 -12.84 11.73
N GLN A 123 3.81 -13.38 12.32
CA GLN A 123 2.54 -12.67 12.43
C GLN A 123 2.70 -11.37 13.23
N GLU A 124 3.22 -11.46 14.45
CA GLU A 124 3.29 -10.34 15.40
C GLU A 124 4.32 -9.28 14.98
N ASP A 125 5.52 -9.71 14.56
CA ASP A 125 6.66 -8.82 14.31
C ASP A 125 6.74 -8.30 12.87
N ILE A 126 5.91 -8.82 11.96
CA ILE A 126 5.92 -8.40 10.55
C ILE A 126 4.50 -8.06 10.07
N LEU A 127 3.58 -9.03 10.07
CA LEU A 127 2.28 -8.84 9.43
C LEU A 127 1.39 -7.84 10.18
N ASP A 128 1.27 -7.98 11.50
CA ASP A 128 0.43 -7.13 12.34
C ASP A 128 0.94 -5.68 12.34
N ARG A 129 2.27 -5.52 12.33
CA ARG A 129 2.94 -4.23 12.22
C ARG A 129 2.53 -3.46 10.96
N PHE A 130 2.66 -4.09 9.80
CA PHE A 130 2.28 -3.44 8.54
C PHE A 130 0.76 -3.30 8.38
N GLU A 131 -0.02 -4.21 8.95
CA GLU A 131 -1.48 -4.09 8.99
C GLU A 131 -1.95 -2.88 9.78
N ALA A 132 -1.29 -2.54 10.89
CA ALA A 132 -1.64 -1.39 11.70
C ALA A 132 -1.52 -0.06 10.94
N VAL A 133 -0.58 0.05 10.00
CA VAL A 133 -0.28 1.28 9.26
C VAL A 133 -0.86 1.31 7.85
N ALA A 134 -1.17 0.14 7.27
CA ALA A 134 -1.75 0.03 5.96
C ALA A 134 -3.18 0.58 5.89
N PRO A 135 -3.60 1.16 4.74
CA PRO A 135 -4.99 1.56 4.55
C PRO A 135 -5.96 0.38 4.75
N SER A 136 -7.13 0.63 5.32
CA SER A 136 -8.15 -0.41 5.58
C SER A 136 -8.64 -1.17 4.34
N ARG A 137 -8.46 -0.60 3.14
CA ARG A 137 -8.81 -1.24 1.86
C ARG A 137 -7.60 -1.79 1.11
N CYS A 138 -6.42 -1.77 1.72
CA CYS A 138 -5.19 -2.29 1.11
C CYS A 138 -5.29 -3.82 1.01
N LYS A 139 -5.11 -4.36 -0.20
CA LYS A 139 -5.10 -5.81 -0.43
C LYS A 139 -3.71 -6.36 -0.18
N LYS A 140 -3.63 -7.53 0.44
CA LYS A 140 -2.37 -8.23 0.74
C LYS A 140 -2.25 -9.45 -0.16
N TYR A 141 -1.10 -9.62 -0.81
CA TYR A 141 -0.76 -10.79 -1.61
C TYR A 141 0.47 -11.45 -1.03
N PHE A 142 0.48 -12.78 -0.99
CA PHE A 142 1.60 -13.60 -0.55
C PHE A 142 2.04 -14.45 -1.75
N MET A 143 3.30 -14.31 -2.16
CA MET A 143 3.84 -14.90 -3.39
C MET A 143 5.09 -15.72 -3.11
#